data_AF-A0A0A1DPP3-F1
#
_entry.id   AF-A0A0A1DPP3-F1
#
_cell.length_a   1.000
_cell.length_b   1.000
_cell.length_c   1.000
_cell.angle_alpha   90.00
_cell.angle_beta   90.00
_cell.angle_gamma   90.00
#
_symmetry.space_group_name_H-M   'P 1'
#
loop_
_entity.id
_entity.type
_entity.pdbx_description
1 polymer ?
#
loop_
_entity_poly.entity_id
_entity_poly.type
_entity_poly.pdbx_seq_one_letter_code
_entity_poly.pdbx_strand_id
1 'polypeptide(L)'
;MTEHPHDPHDLHDLLTRAVPDDAPTFAPQALVAAARRRRARGRAAGAGLAAAVLAVGAVVAITAPGGDDGTPVARDAAPDPYAVPACPATLPELGTEAAVGTYDGLVGVRLCPDPAAPEADGLVELTDLPNRVTALDAFDPARCAAIDVMVTRQSLLFAYDDGTSVVLPASPCTRASIAGRQVDGGELVAAYLAALADQRDDLSAARPYAGAFDCAAVPAPTPARPGHEKITSGAVCRGYGESPAEPLSEEQVRQVAAAWERPGPLVLAKCTPAEPLSLLLGTDHGDVVQVQDGCLALTWNGRTEAESASLPVSMSDLGLTP
;
A
#
# COMPACT_ATOMS: atom_id res chain seq x y z
N MET A 1 47.25 -6.87 10.25
CA MET A 1 45.84 -6.47 10.39
C MET A 1 45.20 -7.48 11.31
N THR A 2 44.98 -7.10 12.56
CA THR A 2 44.31 -7.90 13.58
C THR A 2 42.90 -7.36 13.71
N GLU A 3 41.92 -8.12 13.23
CA GLU A 3 40.51 -7.84 13.44
C GLU A 3 40.18 -8.04 14.93
N HIS A 4 39.59 -7.02 15.55
CA HIS A 4 39.01 -7.15 16.87
C HIS A 4 37.58 -7.68 16.71
N PRO A 5 37.20 -8.78 17.37
CA PRO A 5 35.81 -9.21 17.42
C PRO A 5 35.04 -8.21 18.28
N HIS A 6 34.03 -7.56 17.69
CA HIS A 6 33.11 -6.70 18.44
C HIS A 6 32.31 -7.54 19.43
N ASP A 7 32.42 -7.20 20.71
CA ASP A 7 31.67 -7.81 21.79
C ASP A 7 30.18 -7.47 21.63
N PRO A 8 29.26 -8.46 21.56
CA PRO A 8 27.82 -8.21 21.44
C PRO A 8 27.25 -7.34 22.58
N HIS A 9 27.95 -7.22 23.71
CA HIS A 9 27.56 -6.30 24.78
C HIS A 9 27.70 -4.82 24.39
N ASP A 10 28.67 -4.45 23.54
CA ASP A 10 28.85 -3.05 23.11
C ASP A 10 27.71 -2.56 22.22
N LEU A 11 27.12 -3.45 21.41
CA LEU A 11 26.01 -3.10 20.54
C LEU A 11 24.71 -2.85 21.33
N HIS A 12 24.47 -3.67 22.36
CA HIS A 12 23.31 -3.49 23.23
C HIS A 12 23.40 -2.18 24.01
N ASP A 13 24.59 -1.83 24.50
CA ASP A 13 24.83 -0.59 25.24
C ASP A 13 24.68 0.67 24.37
N LEU A 14 25.07 0.59 23.09
CA LEU A 14 24.87 1.67 22.11
C LEU A 14 23.39 1.86 21.76
N LEU A 15 22.63 0.78 21.61
CA LEU A 15 21.19 0.84 21.32
C LEU A 15 20.40 1.40 22.51
N THR A 16 20.80 1.04 23.73
CA THR A 16 20.12 1.52 24.95
C THR A 16 20.37 3.00 25.20
N ARG A 17 21.54 3.54 24.81
CA ARG A 17 21.84 5.00 24.89
C ARG A 17 21.22 5.84 23.79
N ALA A 18 20.77 5.23 22.69
CA ALA A 18 20.20 5.94 21.55
C ALA A 18 18.69 6.24 21.70
N VAL A 19 18.02 5.65 22.70
CA VAL A 19 16.61 5.91 22.99
C VAL A 19 16.53 6.89 24.17
N PRO A 20 16.05 8.12 23.95
CA PRO A 20 15.82 9.07 25.04
C PRO A 20 14.83 8.49 26.06
N ASP A 21 15.11 8.64 27.36
CA ASP A 21 14.22 8.18 28.46
C ASP A 21 12.83 8.83 28.43
N ASP A 22 12.67 9.90 27.65
CA ASP A 22 11.44 10.66 27.40
C ASP A 22 10.78 10.32 26.05
N ALA A 23 11.22 9.26 25.36
CA ALA A 23 10.57 8.80 24.15
C ALA A 23 9.08 8.49 24.44
N PRO A 24 8.13 9.09 23.71
CA PRO A 24 6.71 8.87 23.95
C PRO A 24 6.41 7.38 23.78
N THR A 25 5.88 6.77 24.85
CA THR A 25 5.47 5.37 24.83
C THR A 25 4.32 5.25 23.83
N PHE A 26 4.58 4.58 22.70
CA PHE A 26 3.54 4.24 21.74
C PHE A 26 2.50 3.39 22.47
N ALA A 27 1.29 3.91 22.61
CA ALA A 27 0.17 3.24 23.28
C ALA A 27 -0.78 2.67 22.22
N PRO A 28 -0.50 1.49 21.63
CA PRO A 28 -1.31 0.93 20.54
C PRO A 28 -2.78 0.75 20.94
N GLN A 29 -3.05 0.51 22.22
CA GLN A 29 -4.41 0.39 22.74
C GLN A 29 -5.23 1.68 22.63
N ALA A 30 -4.60 2.85 22.71
CA ALA A 30 -5.28 4.13 22.55
C ALA A 30 -5.75 4.37 21.10
N LEU A 31 -4.93 3.97 20.12
CA LEU A 31 -5.27 4.01 18.69
C LEU A 31 -6.44 3.06 18.38
N VAL A 32 -6.39 1.82 18.89
CA VAL A 32 -7.47 0.83 18.73
C VAL A 32 -8.78 1.32 19.35
N ALA A 33 -8.72 1.93 20.55
CA ALA A 33 -9.90 2.49 21.21
C ALA A 33 -10.50 3.69 20.45
N ALA A 34 -9.65 4.55 19.85
CA ALA A 34 -10.09 5.67 19.03
C ALA A 34 -10.80 5.21 17.74
N ALA A 35 -10.24 4.21 17.05
CA ALA A 35 -10.86 3.61 15.86
C ALA A 35 -12.22 2.97 16.18
N ARG A 36 -12.34 2.25 17.31
CA ARG A 36 -13.62 1.65 17.77
C ARG A 36 -14.72 2.69 18.02
N ARG A 37 -14.39 3.82 18.66
CA ARG A 37 -15.38 4.90 18.92
C ARG A 37 -15.91 5.53 17.63
N ARG A 38 -15.11 5.61 16.57
CA ARG A 38 -15.54 6.13 15.27
C ARG A 38 -16.47 5.15 14.53
N ARG A 39 -16.17 3.85 14.57
CA ARG A 39 -17.05 2.79 14.01
C ARG A 39 -18.42 2.75 14.68
N ALA A 40 -18.47 2.90 16.00
CA ALA A 40 -19.74 2.95 16.75
C ALA A 40 -20.60 4.18 16.36
N ARG A 41 -19.95 5.32 16.08
CA ARG A 41 -20.65 6.55 15.64
C ARG A 41 -21.10 6.50 14.19
N GLY A 42 -20.32 5.88 13.29
CA GLY A 42 -20.70 5.69 11.89
C GLY A 42 -21.95 4.82 11.71
N ARG A 43 -22.09 3.76 12.51
CA ARG A 43 -23.27 2.88 12.47
C ARG A 43 -24.54 3.51 13.04
N ALA A 44 -24.42 4.48 13.95
CA ALA A 44 -25.57 5.20 14.50
C ALA A 44 -26.15 6.24 13.52
N ALA A 45 -25.37 6.71 12.54
CA ALA A 45 -25.82 7.71 11.56
C ALA A 45 -26.56 7.10 10.35
N GLY A 46 -26.40 5.80 10.07
CA GLY A 46 -26.98 5.13 8.90
C GLY A 46 -28.38 4.52 9.09
N ALA A 47 -28.92 4.51 10.32
CA ALA A 47 -30.17 3.78 10.64
C ALA A 47 -31.41 4.66 10.87
N GLY A 48 -31.36 5.97 10.60
CA GLY A 48 -32.49 6.86 10.89
C GLY A 48 -32.58 8.07 9.99
N LEU A 49 -33.14 7.91 8.79
CA LEU A 49 -33.70 9.05 8.04
C LEU A 49 -34.84 8.60 7.12
N ALA A 50 -35.94 8.24 7.75
CA ALA A 50 -37.28 8.25 7.15
C ALA A 50 -38.25 8.91 8.16
N ALA A 51 -38.27 10.25 8.20
CA ALA A 51 -39.42 11.05 8.63
C ALA A 51 -39.12 12.54 8.39
N ALA A 52 -39.92 13.16 7.52
CA ALA A 52 -39.94 14.59 7.28
C ALA A 52 -40.49 15.34 8.50
N VAL A 53 -39.83 16.42 8.92
CA VAL A 53 -40.47 17.54 9.63
C VAL A 53 -39.89 18.85 9.12
N LEU A 54 -40.80 19.69 8.62
CA LEU A 54 -40.62 21.10 8.33
C LEU A 54 -40.27 21.88 9.59
N ALA A 55 -39.44 22.92 9.41
CA ALA A 55 -39.51 24.22 10.05
C ALA A 55 -38.52 24.57 11.20
N VAL A 56 -37.93 25.76 10.99
CA VAL A 56 -37.42 26.76 11.95
C VAL A 56 -36.10 26.50 12.69
N GLY A 57 -35.05 27.16 12.18
CA GLY A 57 -34.21 28.09 12.93
C GLY A 57 -33.58 27.66 14.26
N ALA A 58 -32.27 27.44 14.24
CA ALA A 58 -31.34 27.92 15.26
C ALA A 58 -29.90 27.79 14.75
N VAL A 59 -29.38 28.84 14.12
CA VAL A 59 -27.93 29.07 14.07
C VAL A 59 -27.53 29.46 15.50
N VAL A 60 -27.04 28.51 16.28
CA VAL A 60 -26.35 28.85 17.54
C VAL A 60 -24.95 29.31 17.17
N ALA A 61 -24.85 30.58 16.77
CA ALA A 61 -23.60 31.32 16.83
C ALA A 61 -23.29 31.55 18.31
N ILE A 62 -22.44 30.71 18.89
CA ILE A 62 -21.82 31.01 20.19
C ILE A 62 -20.77 32.10 19.93
N THR A 63 -21.21 33.35 19.93
CA THR A 63 -20.31 34.49 20.09
C THR A 63 -19.99 34.62 21.58
N ALA A 64 -18.89 34.00 22.01
CA ALA A 64 -18.26 34.35 23.28
C ALA A 64 -17.41 35.62 23.05
N PRO A 65 -17.61 36.70 23.82
CA PRO A 65 -16.77 37.87 23.76
C PRO A 65 -15.59 37.72 24.73
N GLY A 66 -14.38 37.96 24.24
CA GLY A 66 -13.25 38.43 25.07
C GLY A 66 -12.06 37.49 25.21
N GLY A 67 -10.91 37.98 24.74
CA GLY A 67 -9.66 37.86 25.49
C GLY A 67 -8.68 36.75 25.09
N ASP A 68 -7.64 37.19 24.39
CA ASP A 68 -6.24 36.73 24.47
C ASP A 68 -5.81 35.35 23.98
N ASP A 69 -4.77 35.43 23.13
CA ASP A 69 -3.73 34.45 22.82
C ASP A 69 -4.18 33.11 22.22
N GLY A 70 -4.75 33.22 21.02
CA GLY A 70 -4.90 32.11 20.09
C GLY A 70 -3.54 31.57 19.61
N THR A 71 -2.86 30.81 20.46
CA THR A 71 -2.04 29.70 19.98
C THR A 71 -2.99 28.81 19.16
N PRO A 72 -2.69 28.50 17.89
CA PRO A 72 -3.49 27.53 17.16
C PRO A 72 -3.39 26.22 17.93
N VAL A 73 -4.46 25.86 18.64
CA VAL A 73 -4.62 24.54 19.23
C VAL A 73 -4.39 23.58 18.07
N ALA A 74 -3.27 22.85 18.11
CA ALA A 74 -2.96 21.84 17.12
C ALA A 74 -4.19 20.93 17.08
N ARG A 75 -4.98 21.02 15.99
CA ARG A 75 -6.06 20.07 15.77
C ARG A 75 -5.34 18.74 15.66
N ASP A 76 -5.52 17.88 16.67
CA ASP A 76 -5.03 16.51 16.64
C ASP A 76 -5.31 15.95 15.24
N ALA A 77 -4.24 15.62 14.52
CA ALA A 77 -4.38 15.05 13.19
C ALA A 77 -5.36 13.88 13.29
N ALA A 78 -6.37 13.86 12.42
CA ALA A 78 -7.31 12.76 12.42
C ALA A 78 -6.50 11.46 12.30
N PRO A 79 -6.79 10.43 13.12
CA PRO A 79 -6.03 9.18 13.08
C PRO A 79 -6.08 8.60 11.66
N ASP A 80 -4.91 8.16 11.17
CA ASP A 80 -4.74 7.58 9.84
C ASP A 80 -5.69 6.38 9.70
N PRO A 81 -6.63 6.40 8.72
CA PRO A 81 -7.59 5.33 8.56
C PRO A 81 -6.96 4.06 7.97
N TYR A 82 -5.70 4.09 7.52
CA TYR A 82 -4.93 2.94 7.04
C TYR A 82 -3.91 2.42 8.06
N ALA A 83 -3.98 2.92 9.30
CA ALA A 83 -3.01 2.59 10.34
C ALA A 83 -3.06 1.10 10.73
N VAL A 84 -1.97 0.39 10.42
CA VAL A 84 -1.66 -0.98 10.83
C VAL A 84 -0.23 -0.95 11.39
N PRO A 85 0.15 -1.80 12.36
CA PRO A 85 1.52 -1.86 12.85
C PRO A 85 2.56 -1.93 11.72
N ALA A 86 3.70 -1.26 11.93
CA ALA A 86 4.79 -1.25 10.97
C ALA A 86 5.32 -2.67 10.70
N CYS A 87 5.88 -2.86 9.52
CA CYS A 87 6.55 -4.11 9.19
C CYS A 87 7.76 -4.34 10.12
N PRO A 88 8.07 -5.59 10.49
CA PRO A 88 9.27 -5.88 11.25
C PRO A 88 10.51 -5.49 10.43
N ALA A 89 11.56 -5.05 11.11
CA ALA A 89 12.82 -4.66 10.45
C ALA A 89 13.45 -5.80 9.63
N THR A 90 13.19 -7.04 10.04
CA THR A 90 13.64 -8.25 9.35
C THR A 90 12.42 -9.15 9.13
N LEU A 91 12.21 -9.58 7.88
CA LEU A 91 11.17 -10.58 7.58
C LEU A 91 11.61 -11.97 8.07
N PRO A 92 10.69 -12.83 8.50
CA PRO A 92 10.99 -14.22 8.82
C PRO A 92 11.66 -14.94 7.64
N GLU A 93 12.54 -15.89 7.95
CA GLU A 93 13.14 -16.72 6.91
C GLU A 93 12.05 -17.55 6.19
N LEU A 94 12.21 -17.69 4.88
CA LEU A 94 11.35 -18.55 4.07
C LEU A 94 11.39 -19.98 4.62
N GLY A 95 10.22 -20.59 4.80
CA GLY A 95 10.09 -21.93 5.38
C GLY A 95 9.83 -21.97 6.88
N THR A 96 9.83 -20.82 7.57
CA THR A 96 9.31 -20.74 8.93
C THR A 96 7.81 -21.09 8.93
N GLU A 97 7.40 -22.08 9.72
CA GLU A 97 6.01 -22.48 9.85
C GLU A 97 5.23 -21.47 10.71
N ALA A 98 4.91 -20.32 10.14
CA ALA A 98 3.95 -19.38 10.69
C ALA A 98 2.54 -19.71 10.16
N ALA A 99 1.53 -19.56 11.01
CA ALA A 99 0.13 -19.78 10.64
C ALA A 99 -0.77 -18.75 11.32
N VAL A 100 -1.72 -18.21 10.57
CA VAL A 100 -2.84 -17.42 11.10
C VAL A 100 -3.93 -18.41 11.48
N GLY A 101 -4.13 -18.66 12.78
CA GLY A 101 -5.06 -19.70 13.25
C GLY A 101 -6.54 -19.34 13.09
N THR A 102 -6.88 -18.05 13.25
CA THR A 102 -8.24 -17.51 13.14
C THR A 102 -8.19 -16.05 12.67
N TYR A 103 -9.31 -15.56 12.13
CA TYR A 103 -9.55 -14.14 11.87
C TYR A 103 -10.08 -13.39 13.11
N ASP A 104 -10.46 -14.11 14.16
CA ASP A 104 -10.96 -13.50 15.40
C ASP A 104 -9.89 -12.60 16.03
N GLY A 105 -10.29 -11.37 16.37
CA GLY A 105 -9.37 -10.37 16.93
C GLY A 105 -8.46 -9.69 15.90
N LEU A 106 -8.49 -10.08 14.61
CA LEU A 106 -7.72 -9.41 13.56
C LEU A 106 -8.19 -7.95 13.42
N VAL A 107 -7.26 -7.00 13.46
CA VAL A 107 -7.52 -5.55 13.36
C VAL A 107 -6.91 -4.90 12.14
N GLY A 108 -5.90 -5.52 11.53
CA GLY A 108 -5.39 -5.08 10.25
C GLY A 108 -4.41 -6.05 9.60
N VAL A 109 -4.17 -5.82 8.32
CA VAL A 109 -3.18 -6.56 7.52
C VAL A 109 -2.32 -5.55 6.76
N ARG A 110 -1.01 -5.82 6.65
CA ARG A 110 -0.07 -4.98 5.90
C ARG A 110 0.85 -5.84 5.04
N LEU A 111 1.09 -5.40 3.81
CA LEU A 111 2.13 -5.95 2.94
C LEU A 111 3.50 -5.42 3.35
N CYS A 112 4.43 -6.34 3.56
CA CYS A 112 5.79 -6.08 3.99
C CYS A 112 6.78 -6.56 2.92
N PRO A 113 7.36 -5.63 2.13
CA PRO A 113 8.39 -5.96 1.14
C PRO A 113 9.77 -6.14 1.79
N ASP A 114 10.67 -6.84 1.09
CA ASP A 114 12.10 -6.96 1.39
C ASP A 114 12.92 -6.57 0.14
N PRO A 115 13.75 -5.50 0.19
CA PRO A 115 14.02 -4.67 1.36
C PRO A 115 12.81 -3.85 1.81
N ALA A 116 12.83 -3.40 3.07
CA ALA A 116 11.77 -2.55 3.62
C ALA A 116 11.63 -1.26 2.79
N ALA A 117 10.41 -1.04 2.30
CA ALA A 117 10.01 0.18 1.58
C ALA A 117 9.30 1.16 2.54
N PRO A 118 9.06 2.42 2.12
CA PRO A 118 8.19 3.33 2.87
C PRO A 118 6.85 2.66 3.22
N GLU A 119 6.27 3.04 4.37
CA GLU A 119 5.06 2.41 4.87
C GLU A 119 3.86 2.58 3.92
N ALA A 120 3.45 1.50 3.25
CA ALA A 120 2.24 1.45 2.44
C ALA A 120 0.96 1.45 3.30
N ASP A 121 -0.18 1.71 2.67
CA ASP A 121 -1.49 1.64 3.32
C ASP A 121 -1.74 0.21 3.84
N GLY A 122 -2.33 0.10 5.03
CA GLY A 122 -2.78 -1.15 5.60
C GLY A 122 -4.30 -1.37 5.41
N LEU A 123 -4.69 -2.64 5.28
CA LEU A 123 -6.08 -3.05 5.29
C LEU A 123 -6.58 -3.10 6.73
N VAL A 124 -7.59 -2.32 7.08
CA VAL A 124 -8.23 -2.26 8.41
C VAL A 124 -9.71 -2.68 8.38
N GLU A 125 -10.33 -2.65 7.19
CA GLU A 125 -11.70 -3.08 6.91
C GLU A 125 -11.69 -4.54 6.44
N LEU A 126 -11.64 -5.44 7.41
CA LEU A 126 -11.38 -6.86 7.19
C LEU A 126 -12.61 -7.68 6.82
N THR A 127 -13.76 -7.04 6.58
CA THR A 127 -15.04 -7.74 6.41
C THR A 127 -15.07 -8.70 5.23
N ASP A 128 -14.34 -8.37 4.16
CA ASP A 128 -14.36 -9.18 2.93
C ASP A 128 -13.12 -10.08 2.76
N LEU A 129 -12.04 -9.80 3.49
CA LEU A 129 -10.80 -10.59 3.38
C LEU A 129 -11.02 -12.10 3.65
N PRO A 130 -11.75 -12.53 4.71
CA PRO A 130 -12.01 -13.95 4.95
C PRO A 130 -12.74 -14.64 3.79
N ASN A 131 -13.70 -13.94 3.15
CA ASN A 131 -14.44 -14.49 2.01
C ASN A 131 -13.53 -14.67 0.80
N ARG A 132 -12.70 -13.66 0.50
CA ARG A 132 -11.72 -13.73 -0.60
C ARG A 132 -10.73 -14.86 -0.39
N VAL A 133 -10.17 -15.00 0.80
CA VAL A 133 -9.23 -16.08 1.13
C VAL A 133 -9.89 -17.46 1.06
N THR A 134 -11.16 -17.57 1.47
CA THR A 134 -11.91 -18.82 1.37
C THR A 134 -12.19 -19.23 -0.09
N ALA A 135 -12.32 -18.25 -0.99
CA ALA A 135 -12.52 -18.46 -2.41
C ALA A 135 -11.23 -18.84 -3.16
N LEU A 136 -10.05 -18.68 -2.55
CA LEU A 136 -8.79 -19.09 -3.16
C LEU A 136 -8.68 -20.61 -3.27
N ASP A 137 -8.05 -21.06 -4.35
CA ASP A 137 -7.66 -22.45 -4.51
C ASP A 137 -6.69 -22.90 -3.41
N ALA A 138 -6.75 -24.20 -3.08
CA ALA A 138 -5.79 -24.79 -2.17
C ALA A 138 -4.38 -24.76 -2.78
N PHE A 139 -3.36 -24.64 -1.92
CA PHE A 139 -1.97 -24.68 -2.35
C PHE A 139 -1.66 -25.98 -3.11
N ASP A 140 -1.22 -25.86 -4.37
CA ASP A 140 -0.83 -26.98 -5.22
C ASP A 140 0.70 -27.03 -5.39
N PRO A 141 1.40 -27.95 -4.69
CA PRO A 141 2.85 -28.09 -4.83
C PRO A 141 3.27 -28.57 -6.23
N ALA A 142 2.41 -29.29 -6.96
CA ALA A 142 2.75 -29.80 -8.29
C ALA A 142 2.78 -28.65 -9.32
N ARG A 143 1.84 -27.71 -9.24
CA ARG A 143 1.88 -26.46 -10.01
C ARG A 143 3.18 -25.69 -9.76
N CYS A 144 3.59 -25.59 -8.50
CA CYS A 144 4.77 -24.83 -8.11
C CYS A 144 6.10 -25.48 -8.48
N ALA A 145 6.14 -26.80 -8.66
CA ALA A 145 7.32 -27.48 -9.17
C ALA A 145 7.59 -27.18 -10.66
N ALA A 146 6.61 -26.63 -11.40
CA ALA A 146 6.70 -26.37 -12.83
C ALA A 146 7.04 -24.90 -13.19
N ILE A 147 7.19 -24.02 -12.18
CA ILE A 147 7.39 -22.58 -12.38
C ILE A 147 8.73 -22.18 -11.77
N ASP A 148 9.52 -21.39 -12.50
CA ASP A 148 10.71 -20.73 -11.93
C ASP A 148 10.27 -19.69 -10.90
N VAL A 149 10.62 -19.92 -9.63
CA VAL A 149 10.22 -19.05 -8.52
C VAL A 149 11.00 -17.74 -8.60
N MET A 150 10.30 -16.63 -8.82
CA MET A 150 10.89 -15.31 -8.63
C MET A 150 11.17 -15.07 -7.14
N VAL A 151 12.42 -14.71 -6.82
CA VAL A 151 12.87 -14.47 -5.44
C VAL A 151 12.49 -13.05 -5.01
N THR A 152 11.20 -12.69 -5.11
CA THR A 152 10.70 -11.48 -4.42
C THR A 152 10.28 -11.89 -3.03
N ARG A 153 11.03 -11.48 -2.00
CA ARG A 153 10.66 -11.72 -0.61
C ARG A 153 9.61 -10.70 -0.19
N GLN A 154 8.40 -11.18 0.02
CA GLN A 154 7.30 -10.37 0.53
C GLN A 154 6.51 -11.19 1.54
N SER A 155 5.98 -10.51 2.55
CA SER A 155 5.18 -11.12 3.61
C SER A 155 3.96 -10.27 3.91
N LEU A 156 2.94 -10.89 4.49
CA LEU A 156 1.79 -10.19 5.04
C LEU A 156 1.86 -10.24 6.57
N LEU A 157 1.85 -9.07 7.21
CA LEU A 157 1.70 -8.92 8.65
C LEU A 157 0.21 -8.87 8.98
N PHE A 158 -0.24 -9.77 9.83
CA PHE A 158 -1.58 -9.85 10.40
C PHE A 158 -1.52 -9.36 11.84
N ALA A 159 -2.15 -8.23 12.14
CA ALA A 159 -2.16 -7.61 13.46
C ALA A 159 -3.47 -7.89 14.20
N TYR A 160 -3.37 -8.23 15.48
CA TYR A 160 -4.49 -8.55 16.36
C TYR A 160 -4.75 -7.46 17.41
N ASP A 161 -5.97 -7.43 17.96
CA ASP A 161 -6.38 -6.43 18.95
C ASP A 161 -5.74 -6.59 20.33
N ASP A 162 -5.20 -7.78 20.63
CA ASP A 162 -4.37 -8.06 21.80
C ASP A 162 -2.92 -7.55 21.67
N GLY A 163 -2.57 -6.99 20.49
CA GLY A 163 -1.25 -6.48 20.17
C GLY A 163 -0.29 -7.51 19.59
N THR A 164 -0.71 -8.77 19.43
CA THR A 164 0.09 -9.79 18.75
C THR A 164 0.07 -9.59 17.24
N SER A 165 1.09 -10.13 16.56
CA SER A 165 1.15 -10.13 15.10
C SER A 165 1.72 -11.44 14.56
N VAL A 166 1.17 -11.90 13.45
CA VAL A 166 1.68 -13.05 12.69
C VAL A 166 2.15 -12.56 11.33
N VAL A 167 3.35 -12.96 10.91
CA VAL A 167 3.87 -12.62 9.59
C VAL A 167 3.90 -13.89 8.75
N LEU A 168 3.16 -13.88 7.64
CA LEU A 168 3.11 -15.01 6.70
C LEU A 168 3.91 -14.69 5.44
N PRO A 169 4.72 -15.64 4.93
CA PRO A 169 5.31 -15.48 3.60
C PRO A 169 4.19 -15.38 2.56
N ALA A 170 4.38 -14.46 1.61
CA ALA A 170 3.34 -14.09 0.65
C ALA A 170 3.89 -14.04 -0.79
N SER A 171 5.01 -14.70 -1.05
CA SER A 171 5.56 -14.84 -2.40
C SER A 171 4.80 -15.92 -3.19
N PRO A 172 4.70 -15.81 -4.53
CA PRO A 172 4.14 -16.88 -5.36
C PRO A 172 4.77 -18.23 -5.04
N CYS A 173 3.97 -19.28 -5.01
CA CYS A 173 4.44 -20.63 -4.69
C CYS A 173 5.06 -20.83 -3.31
N THR A 174 4.84 -19.88 -2.39
CA THR A 174 5.04 -20.13 -0.96
C THR A 174 3.72 -20.58 -0.33
N ARG A 175 3.82 -21.55 0.58
CA ARG A 175 2.65 -22.04 1.31
C ARG A 175 2.35 -21.07 2.46
N ALA A 176 1.17 -20.47 2.45
CA ALA A 176 0.65 -19.68 3.56
C ALA A 176 -0.48 -20.44 4.26
N SER A 177 -0.43 -20.53 5.60
CA SER A 177 -1.46 -21.20 6.41
C SER A 177 -2.34 -20.17 7.11
N ILE A 178 -3.64 -20.16 6.77
CA ILE A 178 -4.61 -19.19 7.28
C ILE A 178 -5.97 -19.85 7.55
N ALA A 179 -6.47 -19.69 8.78
CA ALA A 179 -7.72 -20.29 9.26
C ALA A 179 -7.85 -21.80 8.93
N GLY A 180 -6.75 -22.54 9.10
CA GLY A 180 -6.68 -23.98 8.82
C GLY A 180 -6.60 -24.35 7.34
N ARG A 181 -6.52 -23.38 6.43
CA ARG A 181 -6.34 -23.59 4.99
C ARG A 181 -4.90 -23.30 4.57
N GLN A 182 -4.41 -24.06 3.59
CA GLN A 182 -3.15 -23.77 2.92
C GLN A 182 -3.46 -23.15 1.56
N VAL A 183 -2.95 -21.95 1.32
CA VAL A 183 -3.12 -21.20 0.06
C VAL A 183 -1.75 -20.83 -0.50
N ASP A 184 -1.72 -20.47 -1.76
CA ASP A 184 -0.55 -19.87 -2.40
C ASP A 184 -0.36 -18.43 -1.90
N GLY A 185 0.87 -18.10 -1.49
CA GLY A 185 1.22 -16.77 -0.98
C GLY A 185 0.95 -15.65 -1.99
N GLY A 186 1.19 -15.88 -3.29
CA GLY A 186 0.92 -14.89 -4.33
C GLY A 186 -0.57 -14.64 -4.57
N GLU A 187 -1.39 -15.68 -4.38
CA GLU A 187 -2.86 -15.56 -4.38
C GLU A 187 -3.37 -14.87 -3.11
N LEU A 188 -2.72 -15.10 -1.97
CA LEU A 188 -3.03 -14.39 -0.72
C LEU A 188 -2.74 -12.88 -0.84
N VAL A 189 -1.62 -12.50 -1.48
CA VAL A 189 -1.34 -11.08 -1.81
C VAL A 189 -2.39 -10.52 -2.76
N ALA A 190 -2.89 -11.31 -3.72
CA ALA A 190 -3.99 -10.91 -4.61
C ALA A 190 -5.23 -10.50 -3.82
N ALA A 191 -5.66 -11.39 -2.94
CA ALA A 191 -6.84 -11.19 -2.12
C ALA A 191 -6.69 -9.97 -1.21
N TYR A 192 -5.49 -9.79 -0.63
CA TYR A 192 -5.16 -8.61 0.17
C TYR A 192 -5.24 -7.31 -0.64
N LEU A 193 -4.55 -7.23 -1.79
CA LEU A 193 -4.52 -6.02 -2.61
C LEU A 193 -5.92 -5.67 -3.13
N ALA A 194 -6.70 -6.67 -3.55
CA ALA A 194 -8.06 -6.43 -3.99
C ALA A 194 -8.97 -5.89 -2.86
N ALA A 195 -8.84 -6.42 -1.63
CA ALA A 195 -9.55 -5.87 -0.48
C ALA A 195 -9.08 -4.46 -0.10
N LEU A 196 -7.78 -4.17 -0.24
CA LEU A 196 -7.22 -2.84 0.03
C LEU A 196 -7.68 -1.82 -1.02
N ALA A 197 -7.81 -2.22 -2.28
CA ALA A 197 -8.37 -1.38 -3.33
C ALA A 197 -9.82 -0.98 -3.01
N ASP A 198 -10.67 -1.92 -2.60
CA ASP A 198 -12.06 -1.63 -2.20
C ASP A 198 -12.10 -0.68 -0.99
N GLN A 199 -11.23 -0.90 0.00
CA GLN A 199 -11.13 0.01 1.16
C GLN A 199 -10.71 1.43 0.72
N ARG A 200 -9.81 1.57 -0.25
CA ARG A 200 -9.39 2.89 -0.77
C ARG A 200 -10.51 3.58 -1.55
N ASP A 201 -11.30 2.82 -2.31
CA ASP A 201 -12.47 3.35 -3.00
C ASP A 201 -13.50 3.92 -1.99
N ASP A 202 -13.58 3.35 -0.77
CA ASP A 202 -14.46 3.82 0.31
C ASP A 202 -13.87 4.95 1.18
N LEU A 203 -12.55 5.07 1.25
CA LEU A 203 -11.84 6.00 2.14
C LEU A 203 -11.11 7.12 1.40
N SER A 204 -11.49 8.37 1.66
CA SER A 204 -10.94 9.55 0.96
C SER A 204 -9.59 10.09 1.46
N ALA A 205 -8.81 9.31 2.22
CA ALA A 205 -7.56 9.79 2.80
C ALA A 205 -6.41 9.63 1.79
N ALA A 206 -5.76 10.74 1.44
CA ALA A 206 -4.62 10.77 0.52
C ALA A 206 -3.29 10.95 1.27
N ARG A 207 -2.26 10.27 0.80
CA ARG A 207 -0.87 10.37 1.22
C ARG A 207 0.01 10.30 -0.04
N PRO A 208 0.26 11.43 -0.71
CA PRO A 208 1.03 11.45 -1.96
C PRO A 208 2.41 10.82 -1.82
N TYR A 209 2.85 10.13 -2.87
CA TYR A 209 4.20 9.57 -2.93
C TYR A 209 5.25 10.68 -2.82
N ALA A 210 6.15 10.52 -1.85
CA ALA A 210 7.21 11.47 -1.54
C ALA A 210 8.62 10.84 -1.56
N GLY A 211 8.73 9.58 -2.00
CA GLY A 211 10.00 8.86 -2.09
C GLY A 211 10.81 9.20 -3.34
N ALA A 212 12.02 8.63 -3.42
CA ALA A 212 12.83 8.66 -4.63
C ALA A 212 12.46 7.49 -5.55
N PHE A 213 12.32 7.77 -6.84
CA PHE A 213 12.17 6.73 -7.86
C PHE A 213 13.50 6.00 -8.10
N ASP A 214 13.44 4.68 -8.17
CA ASP A 214 14.59 3.82 -8.47
C ASP A 214 14.27 2.93 -9.66
N CYS A 215 14.99 3.12 -10.76
CA CYS A 215 14.77 2.38 -12.00
C CYS A 215 15.24 0.92 -11.94
N ALA A 216 16.13 0.59 -10.99
CA ALA A 216 16.57 -0.77 -10.75
C ALA A 216 15.61 -1.54 -9.81
N ALA A 217 14.74 -0.83 -9.10
CA ALA A 217 13.77 -1.45 -8.20
C ALA A 217 12.63 -2.09 -8.99
N VAL A 218 12.33 -3.36 -8.68
CA VAL A 218 11.08 -3.98 -9.08
C VAL A 218 9.98 -3.37 -8.21
N PRO A 219 8.97 -2.67 -8.78
CA PRO A 219 7.90 -2.11 -7.98
C PRO A 219 7.22 -3.21 -7.17
N ALA A 220 7.02 -2.96 -5.88
CA ALA A 220 6.22 -3.85 -5.06
C ALA A 220 4.78 -3.91 -5.63
N PRO A 221 4.10 -5.06 -5.55
CA PRO A 221 2.69 -5.14 -5.89
C PRO A 221 1.87 -4.10 -5.12
N THR A 222 1.05 -3.34 -5.83
CA THR A 222 0.24 -2.23 -5.28
C THR A 222 -1.22 -2.37 -5.72
N PRO A 223 -2.20 -1.89 -4.94
CA PRO A 223 -3.59 -1.87 -5.39
C PRO A 223 -3.88 -0.75 -6.39
N ALA A 224 -2.93 0.16 -6.61
CA ALA A 224 -3.12 1.31 -7.48
C ALA A 224 -3.42 0.90 -8.92
N ARG A 225 -4.48 1.48 -9.50
CA ARG A 225 -4.97 1.17 -10.85
C ARG A 225 -5.46 2.43 -11.59
N PRO A 226 -5.32 2.48 -12.92
CA PRO A 226 -5.86 3.57 -13.73
C PRO A 226 -7.36 3.80 -13.48
N GLY A 227 -7.77 5.07 -13.39
CA GLY A 227 -9.15 5.50 -13.16
C GLY A 227 -9.57 5.59 -11.68
N HIS A 228 -8.74 5.16 -10.75
CA HIS A 228 -9.04 5.18 -9.31
C HIS A 228 -8.16 6.18 -8.56
N GLU A 229 -6.85 5.91 -8.47
CA GLU A 229 -5.88 6.82 -7.85
C GLU A 229 -5.49 7.99 -8.77
N LYS A 230 -4.92 9.05 -8.19
CA LYS A 230 -4.36 10.18 -8.93
C LYS A 230 -2.85 10.06 -9.02
N ILE A 231 -2.29 10.37 -10.19
CA ILE A 231 -0.85 10.50 -10.36
C ILE A 231 -0.41 11.87 -9.83
N THR A 232 0.54 11.86 -8.88
CA THR A 232 1.07 13.08 -8.24
C THR A 232 2.49 13.40 -8.65
N SER A 233 3.24 12.41 -9.14
CA SER A 233 4.63 12.54 -9.55
C SER A 233 5.02 11.43 -10.52
N GLY A 234 6.17 11.56 -11.18
CA GLY A 234 6.70 10.47 -11.99
C GLY A 234 8.14 10.71 -12.40
N ALA A 235 8.78 9.63 -12.88
CA ALA A 235 10.10 9.64 -13.47
C ALA A 235 10.16 8.70 -14.67
N VAL A 236 11.04 9.00 -15.63
CA VAL A 236 11.37 8.09 -16.73
C VAL A 236 12.61 7.28 -16.37
N CYS A 237 12.55 6.00 -16.71
CA CYS A 237 13.63 5.04 -16.58
C CYS A 237 14.08 4.62 -17.96
N ARG A 238 15.36 4.88 -18.25
CA ARG A 238 16.02 4.54 -19.51
C ARG A 238 16.91 3.31 -19.31
N GLY A 239 16.93 2.44 -20.33
CA GLY A 239 17.85 1.30 -20.40
C GLY A 239 17.75 0.35 -19.21
N TYR A 240 16.78 -0.59 -19.24
CA TYR A 240 16.62 -1.71 -18.29
C TYR A 240 16.88 -1.42 -16.79
N GLY A 241 16.70 -0.18 -16.33
CA GLY A 241 16.96 0.20 -14.94
C GLY A 241 18.40 0.56 -14.60
N GLU A 242 19.30 0.64 -15.58
CA GLU A 242 20.73 0.93 -15.38
C GLU A 242 21.01 2.42 -15.15
N SER A 243 20.12 3.29 -15.63
CA SER A 243 20.24 4.74 -15.48
C SER A 243 19.45 5.26 -14.28
N PRO A 244 19.91 6.34 -13.62
CA PRO A 244 19.12 7.03 -12.60
C PRO A 244 17.74 7.45 -13.13
N ALA A 245 16.74 7.45 -12.26
CA ALA A 245 15.42 7.94 -12.60
C ALA A 245 15.45 9.45 -12.91
N GLU A 246 15.00 9.83 -14.10
CA GLU A 246 14.90 11.24 -14.52
C GLU A 246 13.49 11.74 -14.21
N PRO A 247 13.31 12.78 -13.36
CA PRO A 247 11.99 13.25 -12.98
C PRO A 247 11.24 13.82 -14.18
N LEU A 248 9.94 13.53 -14.27
CA LEU A 248 9.06 14.14 -15.24
C LEU A 248 8.82 15.62 -14.89
N SER A 249 8.74 16.46 -15.92
CA SER A 249 8.27 17.85 -15.77
C SER A 249 6.80 17.89 -15.33
N GLU A 250 6.38 19.01 -14.74
CA GLU A 250 4.99 19.20 -14.31
C GLU A 250 3.98 18.99 -15.45
N GLU A 251 4.33 19.41 -16.67
CA GLU A 251 3.47 19.21 -17.84
C GLU A 251 3.36 17.74 -18.23
N GLN A 252 4.47 17.00 -18.22
CA GLN A 252 4.46 15.55 -18.47
C GLN A 252 3.64 14.81 -17.41
N VAL A 253 3.79 15.18 -16.12
CA VAL A 253 2.97 14.61 -15.04
C VAL A 253 1.49 14.90 -15.27
N ARG A 254 1.10 16.14 -15.65
CA ARG A 254 -0.29 16.47 -15.98
C ARG A 254 -0.86 15.64 -17.12
N GLN A 255 -0.07 15.43 -18.19
CA GLN A 255 -0.51 14.63 -19.34
C GLN A 255 -0.72 13.17 -18.96
N VAL A 256 0.23 12.57 -18.24
CA VAL A 256 0.10 11.19 -17.75
C VAL A 256 -1.05 11.06 -16.76
N ALA A 257 -1.23 12.02 -15.84
CA ALA A 257 -2.34 12.02 -14.90
C ALA A 257 -3.71 12.07 -15.62
N ALA A 258 -3.86 12.91 -16.64
CA ALA A 258 -5.09 12.97 -17.43
C ALA A 258 -5.38 11.66 -18.20
N ALA A 259 -4.32 11.00 -18.69
CA ALA A 259 -4.43 9.69 -19.33
C ALA A 259 -4.76 8.58 -18.31
N TRP A 260 -4.21 8.67 -17.10
CA TRP A 260 -4.45 7.74 -16.00
C TRP A 260 -5.89 7.79 -15.48
N GLU A 261 -6.51 8.98 -15.43
CA GLU A 261 -7.92 9.14 -15.02
C GLU A 261 -8.91 8.52 -16.01
N ARG A 262 -8.51 8.33 -17.27
CA ARG A 262 -9.38 7.83 -18.34
C ARG A 262 -8.68 6.74 -19.16
N PRO A 263 -8.40 5.59 -18.54
CA PRO A 263 -7.78 4.47 -19.25
C PRO A 263 -8.68 3.96 -20.37
N GLY A 264 -8.05 3.50 -21.45
CA GLY A 264 -8.69 2.73 -22.49
C GLY A 264 -8.53 1.22 -22.28
N PRO A 265 -9.26 0.39 -23.04
CA PRO A 265 -9.02 -1.04 -23.07
C PRO A 265 -7.56 -1.31 -23.50
N LEU A 266 -6.98 -2.41 -23.02
CA LEU A 266 -5.62 -2.79 -23.37
C LEU A 266 -5.49 -2.94 -24.90
N VAL A 267 -4.55 -2.19 -25.49
CA VAL A 267 -4.18 -2.28 -26.91
C VAL A 267 -2.73 -2.73 -27.00
N LEU A 268 -2.52 -3.97 -27.41
CA LEU A 268 -1.19 -4.52 -27.68
C LEU A 268 -0.79 -4.24 -29.12
N ALA A 269 0.07 -3.23 -29.33
CA ALA A 269 0.67 -2.97 -30.63
C ALA A 269 1.85 -3.92 -30.88
N LYS A 270 1.94 -4.49 -32.08
CA LYS A 270 3.13 -5.24 -32.51
C LYS A 270 4.18 -4.27 -32.99
N CYS A 271 5.02 -3.83 -32.08
CA CYS A 271 6.13 -2.94 -32.34
C CYS A 271 7.30 -3.35 -31.43
N THR A 272 8.51 -3.04 -31.88
CA THR A 272 9.72 -3.22 -31.06
C THR A 272 10.22 -1.82 -30.77
N PRO A 273 10.08 -1.31 -29.54
CA PRO A 273 10.65 -0.01 -29.19
C PRO A 273 12.17 -0.09 -29.39
N ALA A 274 12.75 0.99 -29.92
CA ALA A 274 14.17 1.05 -30.20
C ALA A 274 15.01 0.96 -28.90
N GLU A 275 14.46 1.49 -27.80
CA GLU A 275 14.99 1.37 -26.45
C GLU A 275 13.87 1.09 -25.45
N PRO A 276 14.09 0.24 -24.43
CA PRO A 276 13.11 -0.01 -23.40
C PRO A 276 13.02 1.22 -22.48
N LEU A 277 11.97 2.00 -22.67
CA LEU A 277 11.57 3.09 -21.78
C LEU A 277 10.41 2.62 -20.89
N SER A 278 10.49 2.95 -19.60
CA SER A 278 9.35 2.82 -18.69
C SER A 278 9.21 4.06 -17.84
N LEU A 279 8.00 4.37 -17.39
CA LEU A 279 7.77 5.40 -16.39
C LEU A 279 7.46 4.74 -15.05
N LEU A 280 7.99 5.34 -13.99
CA LEU A 280 7.56 5.10 -12.62
C LEU A 280 6.67 6.28 -12.22
N LEU A 281 5.45 5.99 -11.77
CA LEU A 281 4.46 7.01 -11.42
C LEU A 281 4.10 6.87 -9.94
N GLY A 282 4.17 7.99 -9.20
CA GLY A 282 3.76 8.07 -7.81
C GLY A 282 2.29 8.45 -7.68
N THR A 283 1.55 7.77 -6.80
CA THR A 283 0.12 8.03 -6.59
C THR A 283 -0.16 8.93 -5.39
N ASP A 284 -1.40 9.42 -5.30
CA ASP A 284 -1.92 10.12 -4.13
C ASP A 284 -2.13 9.22 -2.90
N HIS A 285 -1.87 7.91 -3.01
CA HIS A 285 -1.84 6.94 -1.91
C HIS A 285 -0.43 6.43 -1.58
N GLY A 286 0.60 7.00 -2.20
CA GLY A 286 1.99 6.70 -1.87
C GLY A 286 2.52 5.45 -2.56
N ASP A 287 1.79 4.93 -3.54
CA ASP A 287 2.23 3.82 -4.37
C ASP A 287 3.17 4.29 -5.48
N VAL A 288 3.98 3.37 -5.97
CA VAL A 288 4.70 3.51 -7.23
C VAL A 288 4.20 2.46 -8.20
N VAL A 289 3.68 2.89 -9.34
CA VAL A 289 3.28 2.01 -10.45
C VAL A 289 4.26 2.17 -11.60
N GLN A 290 4.54 1.08 -12.31
CA GLN A 290 5.32 1.13 -13.54
C GLN A 290 4.39 1.05 -14.75
N VAL A 291 4.62 1.92 -15.73
CA VAL A 291 3.98 1.86 -17.04
C VAL A 291 5.04 1.76 -18.13
N GLN A 292 4.74 0.99 -19.16
CA GLN A 292 5.69 0.65 -20.22
C GLN A 292 5.27 1.28 -21.54
N ASP A 293 6.23 1.50 -22.44
CA ASP A 293 5.92 1.92 -23.80
C ASP A 293 5.27 0.79 -24.60
N GLY A 294 3.99 0.97 -24.96
CA GLY A 294 3.25 0.14 -25.91
C GLY A 294 3.29 0.68 -27.35
N CYS A 295 4.22 1.60 -27.63
CA CYS A 295 4.47 2.33 -28.88
C CYS A 295 3.38 3.29 -29.35
N LEU A 296 2.11 2.89 -29.28
CA LEU A 296 0.97 3.76 -29.61
C LEU A 296 0.40 4.45 -28.36
N ALA A 297 0.62 3.82 -27.21
CA ALA A 297 0.09 4.23 -25.92
C ALA A 297 0.99 3.64 -24.83
N LEU A 298 1.04 4.29 -23.67
CA LEU A 298 1.60 3.68 -22.48
C LEU A 298 0.69 2.54 -22.02
N THR A 299 1.29 1.49 -21.50
CA THR A 299 0.59 0.31 -21.00
C THR A 299 0.85 0.18 -19.51
N TRP A 300 -0.23 0.08 -18.75
CA TRP A 300 -0.19 -0.39 -17.36
C TRP A 300 -0.58 -1.87 -17.34
N ASN A 301 0.27 -2.69 -16.73
CA ASN A 301 0.04 -4.12 -16.62
C ASN A 301 -0.54 -4.43 -15.23
N GLY A 302 -1.79 -4.90 -15.20
CA GLY A 302 -2.37 -5.52 -14.01
C GLY A 302 -1.84 -6.95 -13.83
N ARG A 303 -2.45 -7.72 -12.92
CA ARG A 303 -2.04 -9.14 -12.73
C ARG A 303 -2.51 -10.01 -13.89
N THR A 304 -3.62 -9.64 -14.50
CA THR A 304 -4.21 -10.31 -15.66
C THR A 304 -4.40 -9.33 -16.81
N GLU A 305 -4.52 -9.85 -18.02
CA GLU A 305 -4.82 -9.02 -19.21
C GLU A 305 -6.12 -8.22 -19.05
N ALA A 306 -7.11 -8.80 -18.35
CA ALA A 306 -8.40 -8.15 -18.09
C ALA A 306 -8.30 -7.01 -17.07
N GLU A 307 -7.28 -7.03 -16.22
CA GLU A 307 -6.99 -5.92 -15.30
C GLU A 307 -6.14 -4.85 -15.98
N SER A 308 -5.26 -5.21 -16.91
CA SER A 308 -4.39 -4.27 -17.63
C SER A 308 -5.15 -3.22 -18.45
N ALA A 309 -4.50 -2.08 -18.67
CA ALA A 309 -5.09 -0.96 -19.39
C ALA A 309 -4.07 -0.20 -20.23
N SER A 310 -4.56 0.46 -21.29
CA SER A 310 -3.78 1.40 -22.08
C SER A 310 -4.10 2.83 -21.64
N LEU A 311 -3.06 3.63 -21.43
CA LEU A 311 -3.19 5.06 -21.16
C LEU A 311 -3.10 5.80 -22.50
N PRO A 312 -4.06 6.68 -22.85
CA PRO A 312 -4.12 7.35 -24.15
C PRO A 312 -3.08 8.49 -24.29
N VAL A 313 -1.81 8.18 -24.01
CA VAL A 313 -0.64 9.02 -24.17
C VAL A 313 0.55 8.11 -24.48
N SER A 314 1.47 8.54 -25.34
CA SER A 314 2.69 7.80 -25.68
C SER A 314 3.94 8.46 -25.11
N MET A 315 5.07 7.75 -25.08
CA MET A 315 6.37 8.35 -24.76
C MET A 315 6.70 9.54 -25.67
N SER A 316 6.37 9.47 -26.96
CA SER A 316 6.56 10.57 -27.91
C SER A 316 5.68 11.79 -27.62
N ASP A 317 4.44 11.59 -27.16
CA ASP A 317 3.55 12.70 -26.80
C ASP A 317 4.10 13.48 -25.59
N LEU A 318 4.76 12.76 -24.69
CA LEU A 318 5.47 13.32 -23.54
C LEU A 318 6.80 13.98 -23.92
N GLY A 319 7.23 13.92 -25.18
CA GLY A 319 8.56 14.38 -25.62
C GLY A 319 9.71 13.51 -25.07
N LEU A 320 9.42 12.29 -24.64
CA LEU A 320 10.36 11.30 -24.13
C LEU A 320 10.71 10.34 -25.27
N THR A 321 11.56 10.76 -26.19
CA THR A 321 12.12 9.83 -27.17
C THR A 321 13.32 9.08 -26.57
N PRO A 322 13.66 7.90 -27.10
CA PRO A 322 14.99 7.33 -26.94
C PRO A 322 16.06 8.39 -27.19
#